data_AF-A0A5N6V180-F1
#
_entry.id   AF-A0A5N6V180-F1
#
_cell.length_a   1.000
_cell.length_b   1.000
_cell.length_c   1.000
_cell.angle_alpha   90.00
_cell.angle_beta   90.00
_cell.angle_gamma   90.00
#
_symmetry.space_group_name_H-M   'P 1'
#
loop_
_entity.id
_entity.type
_entity.pdbx_description
1 polymer ?
#
loop_
_entity_poly.entity_id
_entity_poly.type
_entity_poly.pdbx_seq_one_letter_code
_entity_poly.pdbx_strand_id
1 'polypeptide(L)' 'MTQERRVCAHCGKHSGLDDLVHNALALGIHNDDFLLDVLQHGPKNPSPPHNLFCSNCGEQHDGTFFWIPSVPW' A
#
# COMPACT_ATOMS: atom_id res chain seq x y z
N MET A 1 -3.86 1.95 -5.88
CA MET A 1 -4.92 2.15 -4.88
C MET A 1 -6.07 2.90 -5.52
N THR A 2 -7.30 2.38 -5.44
CA THR A 2 -8.49 3.07 -5.97
C THR A 2 -9.52 3.39 -4.88
N GLN A 3 -9.11 3.36 -3.61
CA GLN A 3 -9.95 3.78 -2.48
C GLN A 3 -9.63 5.22 -2.08
N GLU A 4 -10.59 5.87 -1.41
CA GLU A 4 -10.40 7.19 -0.80
C GLU A 4 -9.22 7.19 0.17
N ARG A 5 -8.39 8.24 0.07
CA ARG A 5 -7.19 8.38 0.91
C ARG A 5 -7.62 8.72 2.34
N ARG A 6 -7.05 8.03 3.31
CA ARG A 6 -7.25 8.31 4.74
C ARG A 6 -6.21 9.30 5.22
N VAL A 7 -6.59 10.18 6.15
CA VAL A 7 -5.64 11.07 6.81
C VAL A 7 -5.07 10.35 8.03
N CYS A 8 -3.75 10.26 8.12
CA CYS A 8 -3.07 9.71 9.30
C CYS A 8 -3.43 10.55 10.54
N ALA A 9 -3.96 9.89 11.56
CA ALA A 9 -4.41 10.54 12.79
C ALA A 9 -3.26 11.20 13.57
N HIS A 10 -2.02 10.73 13.38
CA HIS A 10 -0.85 11.23 14.11
C HIS A 10 -0.13 12.38 13.39
N CYS A 11 0.15 12.25 12.09
CA CYS A 11 0.97 13.24 11.36
C CYS A 11 0.26 13.98 10.22
N GLY A 12 -1.02 13.68 9.96
CA GLY A 12 -1.81 14.35 8.91
C GLY A 12 -1.48 13.96 7.47
N LYS A 13 -0.49 13.07 7.26
CA LYS A 13 -0.19 12.52 5.93
C LYS A 13 -1.37 11.72 5.39
N HIS A 14 -1.73 11.92 4.13
CA HIS A 14 -2.73 11.10 3.47
C HIS A 14 -2.14 9.75 3.03
N SER A 15 -2.86 8.66 3.32
CA SER A 15 -2.52 7.30 2.91
C SER A 15 -2.30 7.22 1.41
N GLY A 16 -1.38 6.38 0.95
CA GLY A 16 -1.09 6.29 -0.47
C GLY A 16 -0.30 5.06 -0.90
N LEU A 17 -0.01 5.03 -2.21
CA LEU A 17 0.78 3.99 -2.85
C LEU A 17 2.16 3.84 -2.21
N ASP A 18 2.73 4.98 -1.82
CA ASP A 18 4.00 5.09 -1.14
C ASP A 18 3.99 4.42 0.23
N ASP A 19 2.87 4.45 0.98
CA ASP A 19 2.73 3.67 2.20
C ASP A 19 2.78 2.18 1.91
N LEU A 20 2.04 1.71 0.88
CA LEU A 20 2.02 0.28 0.52
C LEU A 20 3.41 -0.22 0.12
N VAL A 21 4.11 0.54 -0.73
CA VAL A 21 5.47 0.23 -1.18
C VAL A 21 6.42 0.24 0.02
N HIS A 22 6.39 1.27 0.85
CA HIS A 22 7.23 1.37 2.04
C HIS A 22 7.01 0.19 2.98
N ASN A 23 5.75 -0.17 3.24
CA ASN A 23 5.40 -1.27 4.14
C ASN A 23 5.87 -2.61 3.59
N ALA A 24 5.63 -2.87 2.30
CA ALA A 24 6.04 -4.11 1.65
C ALA A 24 7.56 -4.33 1.70
N LEU A 25 8.34 -3.26 1.51
CA LEU A 25 9.80 -3.29 1.62
C LEU A 25 10.27 -3.39 3.06
N ALA A 26 9.74 -2.54 3.95
CA ALA A 26 10.16 -2.48 5.35
C ALA A 26 9.87 -3.79 6.10
N LEU A 27 8.78 -4.49 5.73
CA LEU A 27 8.42 -5.80 6.28
C LEU A 27 9.10 -6.97 5.55
N GLY A 28 9.84 -6.72 4.47
CA GLY A 28 10.52 -7.76 3.68
C GLY A 28 9.57 -8.72 2.94
N ILE A 29 8.32 -8.32 2.71
CA ILE A 29 7.32 -9.15 2.00
C ILE A 29 7.65 -9.20 0.50
N HIS A 30 8.13 -8.09 -0.05
CA HIS A 30 8.54 -7.96 -1.44
C HIS A 30 9.94 -7.35 -1.52
N ASN A 31 10.66 -7.64 -2.60
CA ASN A 31 11.93 -6.99 -2.90
C ASN A 31 11.74 -5.82 -3.88
N ASP A 32 12.77 -5.00 -4.03
CA ASP A 32 12.75 -3.79 -4.86
C ASP A 32 12.44 -4.13 -6.33
N ASP A 33 13.05 -5.18 -6.88
CA ASP A 33 12.85 -5.61 -8.27
C ASP A 33 11.39 -5.98 -8.54
N PHE A 34 10.77 -6.72 -7.63
CA PHE A 34 9.36 -7.12 -7.73
C PHE A 34 8.43 -5.90 -7.67
N LEU A 35 8.67 -4.97 -6.72
CA LEU A 35 7.83 -3.77 -6.62
C LEU A 35 8.00 -2.88 -7.84
N LEU A 36 9.21 -2.74 -8.38
CA LEU A 36 9.45 -1.99 -9.61
C LEU A 36 8.70 -2.60 -10.80
N ASP A 37 8.76 -3.92 -10.96
CA ASP A 37 8.03 -4.65 -12.01
C ASP A 37 6.50 -4.48 -11.85
N VAL A 38 5.99 -4.53 -10.62
CA VAL A 38 4.55 -4.30 -10.34
C VAL A 38 4.13 -2.86 -10.61
N LEU A 39 4.97 -1.87 -10.28
CA LEU A 39 4.71 -0.46 -10.52
C LEU A 39 4.70 -0.11 -12.01
N GLN A 40 5.59 -0.72 -12.80
CA GLN A 40 5.72 -0.45 -14.23
C GLN A 40 4.73 -1.24 -15.08
N HIS A 41 4.49 -2.50 -14.73
CA HIS A 41 3.76 -3.45 -15.57
C HIS A 41 2.44 -3.93 -14.95
N GLY A 42 2.07 -3.42 -13.78
CA GLY A 42 0.83 -3.75 -13.09
C GLY A 42 0.92 -5.00 -12.20
N PRO A 43 -0.20 -5.37 -11.55
CA PRO A 43 -0.24 -6.45 -10.58
C PRO A 43 0.04 -7.81 -11.24
N LYS A 44 0.85 -8.64 -10.57
CA LYS A 44 1.16 -10.00 -11.05
C LYS A 44 0.16 -11.04 -10.56
N ASN A 45 -0.55 -10.76 -9.46
CA ASN A 45 -1.54 -11.61 -8.82
C ASN A 45 -2.56 -10.76 -8.04
N PRO A 46 -3.70 -11.34 -7.61
CA PRO A 46 -4.58 -10.71 -6.64
C PRO A 46 -3.81 -10.29 -5.37
N SER A 47 -4.08 -9.07 -4.90
CA SER A 47 -3.45 -8.53 -3.69
C SER A 47 -4.44 -8.65 -2.53
N PRO A 48 -4.09 -9.33 -1.43
CA PRO A 48 -4.98 -9.46 -0.27
C PRO A 48 -5.21 -8.08 0.39
N PRO A 49 -6.17 -7.99 1.32
CA PRO A 49 -6.32 -6.78 2.13
C PRO A 49 -5.09 -6.56 3.04
N HIS A 50 -4.62 -5.32 3.15
CA HIS A 50 -3.45 -4.94 3.97
C HIS A 50 -3.84 -4.00 5.10
N ASN A 51 -3.22 -4.21 6.26
CA ASN A 51 -3.03 -3.16 7.25
C ASN A 51 -1.95 -2.22 6.73
N LEU A 52 -2.17 -0.91 6.83
CA LEU A 52 -1.28 0.08 6.24
C LEU A 52 -0.72 1.00 7.32
N PHE A 53 0.59 1.02 7.47
CA PHE A 53 1.30 1.94 8.35
C PHE A 53 1.78 3.16 7.57
N CYS A 54 1.70 4.33 8.20
CA CYS A 54 2.14 5.58 7.61
C CYS A 54 3.66 5.59 7.44
N SER A 55 4.14 5.70 6.20
CA SER A 55 5.57 5.77 5.84
C SER A 55 6.30 6.96 6.42
N ASN A 56 5.58 7.97 6.94
CA ASN A 56 6.18 9.14 7.57
C ASN A 56 6.38 8.98 9.08
N CYS A 57 5.42 8.39 9.80
CA CYS A 57 5.47 8.35 11.28
C CYS A 57 5.24 6.97 11.90
N GLY A 58 5.01 5.93 11.09
CA GLY A 58 4.79 4.55 11.53
C GLY A 58 3.39 4.25 12.09
N GLU A 59 2.52 5.26 12.25
CA GLU A 59 1.17 5.05 12.79
C GLU A 59 0.31 4.25 11.81
N GLN A 60 -0.50 3.31 12.32
CA GLN A 60 -1.41 2.55 11.48
C GLN A 60 -2.57 3.44 11.01
N HIS A 61 -2.83 3.46 9.71
CA HIS A 61 -4.04 4.08 9.17
C HIS A 61 -5.26 3.21 9.51
N ASP A 62 -6.37 3.86 9.85
CA ASP A 62 -7.62 3.16 10.14
C ASP A 62 -8.26 2.55 8.88
N GLY A 63 -8.71 1.30 9.01
CA GLY A 63 -9.33 0.51 7.95
C GLY A 63 -8.36 -0.43 7.22
N THR A 64 -8.85 -0.95 6.09
CA THR A 64 -8.14 -1.94 5.28
C THR A 64 -7.85 -1.38 3.90
N PHE A 65 -6.67 -1.70 3.37
CA PHE A 65 -6.15 -1.11 2.14
C PHE A 65 -5.88 -2.16 1.08
N PHE A 66 -6.17 -1.80 -0.17
CA PHE A 66 -5.95 -2.66 -1.33
C PHE A 66 -5.03 -1.98 -2.34
N TRP A 67 -4.04 -2.72 -2.85
CA TRP A 67 -3.20 -2.26 -3.95
C TRP A 67 -4.05 -1.88 -5.16
N ILE A 68 -4.91 -2.79 -5.59
CA ILE A 68 -5.94 -2.62 -6.62
C ILE A 68 -7.12 -3.48 -6.13
N PRO A 69 -8.38 -3.01 -6.17
CA PRO A 69 -9.51 -3.90 -5.96
C PRO A 69 -9.39 -5.03 -6.97
N SER A 70 -9.61 -6.27 -6.56
CA SER A 70 -9.80 -7.36 -7.51
C SER A 70 -10.94 -6.92 -8.45
N VAL A 71 -10.62 -6.38 -9.61
CA VAL A 71 -11.61 -6.10 -10.64
C VAL A 71 -11.91 -7.45 -11.26
N PRO A 72 -13.11 -8.02 -11.06
CA PRO A 72 -13.53 -9.14 -11.85
C PRO A 72 -13.82 -8.54 -13.23
N TRP A 73 -12.93 -8.81 -14.20
CA TRP A 73 -13.35 -8.74 -15.59
C TRP A 73 -14.28 -9.92 -15.88
#